data_AF-A0A9X2AHJ9-F1
#
_entry.id   AF-A0A9X2AHJ9-F1
#
_cell.length_a   1.000
_cell.length_b   1.000
_cell.length_c   1.000
_cell.angle_alpha   90.00
_cell.angle_beta   90.00
_cell.angle_gamma   90.00
#
_symmetry.space_group_name_H-M   'P 1'
#
loop_
_entity.id
_entity.type
_entity.pdbx_description
1 polymer ?
#
loop_
_entity_poly.entity_id
_entity_poly.type
_entity_poly.pdbx_seq_one_letter_code
_entity_poly.pdbx_strand_id
1 'polypeptide(L)'
;MAQPLPPLSETHRRVLGVLVRLVEAKLLEAEQLLALAAPGPSASQPVVNDLSPAERTQLHAVIAAGRAEIAAFHARYGLSCQPVSLRHLLATKASILWEQLEDSRSSKLHGYGPLDPAAAQDLDATLTRLVALTNQLAPGA
;
A
#
# COMPACT_ATOMS: atom_id res chain seq x y z
N MET A 1 -31.28 32.85 -2.36
CA MET A 1 -30.19 32.69 -1.38
C MET A 1 -30.31 31.29 -0.78
N ALA A 2 -29.34 30.40 -1.00
CA ALA A 2 -29.40 29.05 -0.42
C ALA A 2 -29.12 29.13 1.09
N GLN A 3 -29.99 28.51 1.90
CA GLN A 3 -29.75 28.36 3.33
C GLN A 3 -28.44 27.59 3.57
N PRO A 4 -27.60 27.99 4.54
CA PRO A 4 -26.44 27.20 4.92
C PRO A 4 -26.88 25.85 5.46
N LEU A 5 -26.26 24.77 4.99
CA LEU A 5 -26.54 23.42 5.46
C LEU A 5 -26.21 23.30 6.96
N PRO A 6 -27.02 22.57 7.74
CA PRO A 6 -26.74 22.35 9.15
C PRO A 6 -25.39 21.65 9.34
N PRO A 7 -24.60 22.01 10.37
CA PRO A 7 -23.30 21.41 10.60
C PRO A 7 -23.45 19.92 10.95
N LEU A 8 -22.50 19.10 10.49
CA LEU A 8 -22.46 17.68 10.85
C LEU A 8 -22.20 17.50 12.36
N SER A 9 -22.75 16.42 12.93
CA SER A 9 -22.38 15.97 14.27
C SER A 9 -20.94 15.45 14.29
N GLU A 10 -20.33 15.37 15.46
CA GLU A 10 -18.99 14.77 15.62
C GLU A 10 -18.96 13.31 15.17
N THR A 11 -20.02 12.55 15.46
CA THR A 11 -20.15 11.16 15.01
C THR A 11 -20.19 11.08 13.48
N HIS A 12 -20.95 11.96 12.81
CA HIS A 12 -20.97 12.01 11.35
C HIS A 12 -19.59 12.37 10.78
N ARG A 13 -18.91 13.37 11.35
CA ARG A 13 -17.54 13.73 10.92
C ARG A 13 -16.56 12.57 11.08
N ARG A 14 -16.65 11.81 12.17
CA ARG A 14 -15.78 10.64 12.41
C ARG A 14 -16.01 9.54 11.39
N VAL A 15 -17.27 9.16 11.16
CA VAL A 15 -17.63 8.11 10.19
C VAL A 15 -17.21 8.50 8.78
N LEU A 16 -17.54 9.72 8.36
CA LEU A 16 -17.16 10.22 7.04
C LEU A 16 -15.64 10.37 6.89
N GLY A 17 -14.94 10.79 7.94
CA GLY A 17 -13.48 10.86 7.92
C GLY A 17 -12.83 9.49 7.72
N VAL A 18 -13.40 8.41 8.27
CA VAL A 18 -12.93 7.04 8.00
C VAL A 18 -13.17 6.67 6.54
N LEU A 19 -14.37 6.91 6.03
CA LEU A 19 -14.74 6.60 4.65
C LEU A 19 -13.83 7.33 3.65
N VAL A 20 -13.62 8.63 3.82
CA VAL A 20 -12.81 9.44 2.91
C VAL A 20 -11.36 8.97 2.88
N ARG A 21 -10.79 8.63 4.05
CA ARG A 21 -9.44 8.03 4.12
C ARG A 21 -9.35 6.69 3.39
N LEU A 22 -10.39 5.87 3.45
CA LEU A 22 -10.44 4.61 2.72
C LEU A 22 -10.45 4.85 1.20
N VAL A 23 -11.28 5.78 0.73
CA VAL A 23 -11.34 6.14 -0.69
C VAL A 23 -10.00 6.71 -1.16
N GLU A 24 -9.38 7.62 -0.39
CA GLU A 24 -8.08 8.19 -0.70
C GLU A 24 -6.99 7.12 -0.79
N ALA A 25 -6.98 6.15 0.13
CA ALA A 25 -6.05 5.02 0.08
C ALA A 25 -6.22 4.19 -1.21
N LYS A 26 -7.47 3.95 -1.65
CA LYS A 26 -7.73 3.23 -2.91
C LYS A 26 -7.32 4.02 -4.16
N LEU A 27 -7.45 5.34 -4.15
CA LEU A 27 -6.94 6.19 -5.23
C LEU A 27 -5.41 6.17 -5.30
N LEU A 28 -4.73 6.12 -4.15
CA LEU A 28 -3.28 5.96 -4.08
C LEU A 28 -2.83 4.58 -4.59
N GLU A 29 -3.51 3.50 -4.19
CA GLU A 29 -3.24 2.14 -4.70
C GLU A 29 -3.40 2.07 -6.23
N ALA A 30 -4.46 2.68 -6.78
CA ALA A 30 -4.67 2.74 -8.23
C ALA A 30 -3.55 3.49 -8.96
N GLU A 31 -3.08 4.61 -8.40
CA GLU A 31 -1.96 5.36 -8.96
C GLU A 31 -0.65 4.56 -8.93
N GLN A 32 -0.41 3.80 -7.86
CA GLN A 32 0.73 2.88 -7.76
C GLN A 32 0.66 1.79 -8.83
N LEU A 33 -0.52 1.20 -9.10
CA LEU A 33 -0.70 0.22 -10.17
C LEU A 33 -0.40 0.80 -11.56
N LEU A 34 -0.85 2.03 -11.83
CA LEU A 34 -0.54 2.72 -13.10
C LEU A 34 0.95 3.01 -13.27
N ALA A 35 1.68 3.20 -12.16
CA ALA A 35 3.13 3.35 -12.15
C ALA A 35 3.86 2.01 -12.34
N LEU A 36 3.33 0.90 -11.84
CA LEU A 36 3.87 -0.46 -12.07
C LEU A 36 3.80 -0.90 -13.53
N ALA A 37 2.90 -0.31 -14.33
CA ALA A 37 2.86 -0.49 -15.78
C ALA A 37 4.06 0.15 -16.52
N ALA A 38 4.94 0.88 -15.81
CA ALA A 38 6.26 1.25 -16.30
C ALA A 38 7.23 0.05 -16.17
N PRO A 39 8.14 -0.16 -17.14
CA PRO A 39 8.97 -1.37 -17.19
C PRO A 39 9.86 -1.50 -15.94
N GLY A 40 9.49 -2.43 -15.07
CA GLY A 40 10.30 -2.93 -13.95
C GLY A 40 10.23 -4.46 -13.93
N PRO A 41 11.34 -5.16 -13.60
CA PRO A 41 11.34 -6.61 -13.59
C PRO A 41 10.61 -7.15 -12.35
N SER A 42 9.31 -7.44 -12.47
CA SER A 42 8.64 -8.31 -11.50
C SER A 42 9.00 -9.76 -11.81
N ALA A 43 9.80 -10.38 -10.96
CA ALA A 43 10.29 -11.75 -11.17
C ALA A 43 9.21 -12.82 -10.97
N SER A 44 8.27 -12.57 -10.05
CA SER A 44 7.27 -13.57 -9.65
C SER A 44 5.92 -13.40 -10.37
N GLN A 45 5.59 -12.18 -10.78
CA GLN A 45 4.31 -11.89 -11.44
C GLN A 45 4.46 -10.68 -12.37
N PRO A 46 4.79 -10.88 -13.66
CA PRO A 46 4.91 -9.78 -14.61
C PRO A 46 3.54 -9.10 -14.81
N VAL A 47 3.53 -7.77 -14.75
CA VAL A 47 2.34 -6.98 -15.07
C VAL A 47 2.32 -6.77 -16.59
N VAL A 48 1.27 -7.25 -17.24
CA VAL A 48 1.00 -6.93 -18.64
C VAL A 48 0.28 -5.59 -18.67
N ASN A 49 0.87 -4.59 -19.32
CA ASN A 49 0.18 -3.32 -19.57
C ASN A 49 -0.71 -3.46 -20.80
N ASP A 50 -1.99 -3.75 -20.57
CA ASP A 50 -3.04 -3.85 -21.58
C ASP A 50 -3.82 -2.54 -21.78
N LEU A 51 -3.43 -1.46 -21.10
CA LEU A 51 -4.04 -0.15 -21.23
C LEU A 51 -3.39 0.68 -22.35
N SER A 52 -4.22 1.27 -23.20
CA SER A 52 -3.78 2.28 -24.15
C SER A 52 -3.29 3.55 -23.43
N PRO A 53 -2.44 4.38 -24.09
CA PRO A 53 -2.02 5.67 -23.54
C PRO A 53 -3.20 6.59 -23.20
N ALA A 54 -4.29 6.53 -23.98
CA ALA A 54 -5.49 7.32 -23.74
C ALA A 54 -6.21 6.88 -22.45
N GLU A 55 -6.38 5.56 -22.24
CA GLU A 55 -6.99 5.01 -21.03
C GLU A 55 -6.16 5.36 -19.79
N ARG A 56 -4.83 5.25 -19.86
CA ARG A 56 -3.94 5.65 -18.75
C ARG A 56 -4.09 7.13 -18.42
N THR A 57 -4.12 7.99 -19.43
CA THR A 57 -4.30 9.44 -19.26
C THR A 57 -5.65 9.74 -18.60
N GLN A 58 -6.72 9.08 -19.05
CA GLN A 58 -8.05 9.22 -18.47
C GLN A 58 -8.08 8.76 -17.01
N LEU A 59 -7.46 7.62 -16.68
CA LEU A 59 -7.40 7.12 -15.30
C LEU A 59 -6.64 8.07 -14.38
N HIS A 60 -5.51 8.64 -14.83
CA HIS A 60 -4.80 9.67 -14.07
C HIS A 60 -5.67 10.90 -13.82
N ALA A 61 -6.44 11.35 -14.83
CA ALA A 61 -7.36 12.48 -14.68
C ALA A 61 -8.50 12.17 -13.68
N VAL A 62 -9.05 10.95 -13.70
CA VAL A 62 -10.08 10.50 -12.75
C VAL A 62 -9.53 10.46 -11.32
N ILE A 63 -8.31 9.93 -11.12
CA ILE A 63 -7.66 9.89 -9.80
C ILE A 63 -7.42 11.31 -9.27
N ALA A 64 -6.93 12.22 -10.12
CA ALA A 64 -6.69 13.61 -9.75
C ALA A 64 -7.99 14.33 -9.37
N ALA A 65 -9.07 14.13 -10.15
CA ALA A 65 -10.39 14.68 -9.84
C ALA A 65 -10.95 14.12 -8.52
N GLY A 66 -10.79 12.82 -8.26
CA GLY A 66 -11.20 12.20 -7.00
C GLY A 66 -10.49 12.79 -5.78
N ARG A 67 -9.18 13.06 -5.87
CA ARG A 67 -8.42 13.72 -4.81
C ARG A 67 -8.86 15.17 -4.58
N ALA A 68 -9.14 15.91 -5.65
CA ALA A 68 -9.65 17.27 -5.54
C ALA A 68 -11.01 17.29 -4.82
N GLU A 69 -11.90 16.35 -5.14
CA GLU A 69 -13.21 16.22 -4.48
C GLU A 69 -13.05 15.84 -3.00
N ILE A 70 -12.12 14.95 -2.66
CA ILE A 70 -11.80 14.61 -1.26
C ILE A 70 -11.32 15.83 -0.48
N ALA A 71 -10.43 16.63 -1.06
CA ALA A 71 -9.94 17.87 -0.43
C ALA A 71 -11.08 18.87 -0.20
N ALA A 72 -11.96 19.04 -1.20
CA ALA A 72 -13.16 19.88 -1.08
C ALA A 72 -14.12 19.33 -0.01
N PHE A 73 -14.27 18.02 0.09
CA PHE A 73 -15.10 17.35 1.10
C PHE A 73 -14.57 17.59 2.52
N HIS A 74 -13.25 17.49 2.72
CA HIS A 74 -12.60 17.84 3.99
C HIS A 74 -12.87 19.28 4.40
N ALA A 75 -12.69 20.23 3.47
CA ALA A 75 -12.91 21.65 3.71
C ALA A 75 -14.39 21.97 4.01
N ARG A 76 -15.32 21.38 3.23
CA ARG A 76 -16.76 21.61 3.36
C ARG A 76 -17.34 21.10 4.68
N TYR A 77 -16.83 19.97 5.17
CA TYR A 77 -17.39 19.29 6.34
C TYR A 77 -16.53 19.38 7.61
N GLY A 78 -15.40 20.10 7.56
CA GLY A 78 -14.50 20.30 8.69
C GLY A 78 -13.91 18.99 9.21
N LEU A 79 -13.49 18.11 8.29
CA LEU A 79 -12.92 16.81 8.66
C LEU A 79 -11.43 16.95 9.01
N SER A 80 -11.00 16.31 10.10
CA SER A 80 -9.61 16.35 10.54
C SER A 80 -8.68 15.58 9.59
N CYS A 81 -7.60 16.21 9.15
CA CYS A 81 -6.46 15.54 8.52
C CYS A 81 -5.43 15.20 9.60
N GLN A 82 -4.92 13.98 9.61
CA GLN A 82 -3.84 13.57 10.50
C GLN A 82 -2.62 13.22 9.65
N PRO A 83 -1.46 13.84 9.89
CA PRO A 83 -0.25 13.50 9.16
C PRO A 83 0.17 12.06 9.47
N VAL A 84 0.64 11.36 8.44
CA VAL A 84 1.19 10.02 8.59
C VAL A 84 2.69 10.07 8.35
N SER A 85 3.46 9.46 9.24
CA SER A 85 4.92 9.38 9.11
C SER A 85 5.30 8.38 8.03
N LEU A 86 5.89 8.86 6.92
CA LEU A 86 6.42 8.00 5.86
C LEU A 86 7.45 7.00 6.42
N ARG A 87 8.28 7.42 7.38
CA ARG A 87 9.21 6.53 8.08
C ARG A 87 8.49 5.39 8.78
N HIS A 88 7.40 5.68 9.50
CA HIS A 88 6.63 4.64 10.18
C HIS A 88 5.93 3.71 9.17
N LEU A 89 5.41 4.26 8.06
CA LEU A 89 4.83 3.41 7.01
C LEU A 89 5.86 2.44 6.43
N LEU A 90 7.06 2.94 6.11
CA LEU A 90 8.15 2.10 5.60
C LEU A 90 8.61 1.07 6.63
N ALA A 91 8.76 1.46 7.90
CA ALA A 91 9.11 0.55 8.99
C ALA A 91 8.06 -0.56 9.15
N THR A 92 6.77 -0.23 9.16
CA THR A 92 5.69 -1.21 9.23
C THR A 92 5.74 -2.19 8.05
N LYS A 93 5.99 -1.71 6.83
CA LYS A 93 6.13 -2.59 5.66
C LYS A 93 7.35 -3.51 5.78
N ALA A 94 8.49 -2.99 6.23
CA ALA A 94 9.68 -3.79 6.47
C ALA A 94 9.43 -4.87 7.53
N SER A 95 8.76 -4.55 8.64
CA SER A 95 8.42 -5.51 9.69
C SER A 95 7.50 -6.63 9.19
N ILE A 96 6.49 -6.31 8.39
CA ILE A 96 5.59 -7.32 7.79
C ILE A 96 6.37 -8.26 6.87
N LEU A 97 7.24 -7.72 6.02
CA LEU A 97 8.07 -8.53 5.12
C LEU A 97 9.05 -9.42 5.90
N TRP A 98 9.67 -8.86 6.94
CA TRP A 98 10.55 -9.60 7.84
C TRP A 98 9.83 -10.78 8.48
N GLU A 99 8.64 -10.56 9.05
CA GLU A 99 7.81 -11.60 9.66
C GLU A 99 7.48 -12.71 8.65
N GLN A 100 7.02 -12.35 7.45
CA GLN A 100 6.69 -13.30 6.39
C GLN A 100 7.89 -14.16 5.96
N LEU A 101 9.07 -13.55 5.85
CA LEU A 101 10.30 -14.26 5.47
C LEU A 101 10.80 -15.16 6.61
N GLU A 102 10.72 -14.72 7.86
CA GLU A 102 11.09 -15.53 9.03
C GLU A 102 10.11 -16.65 9.33
N ASP A 103 8.85 -16.52 8.94
CA ASP A 103 7.86 -17.61 9.03
C ASP A 103 8.01 -18.64 7.91
N SER A 104 8.76 -18.31 6.86
CA SER A 104 9.04 -19.19 5.72
C SER A 104 10.31 -20.04 5.89
N ARG A 105 10.97 -19.99 7.06
CA ARG A 105 12.21 -20.75 7.33
C ARG A 105 11.98 -22.26 7.22
N SER A 106 12.99 -22.99 6.76
CA SER A 106 12.90 -24.44 6.54
C SER A 106 12.37 -25.19 7.78
N SER A 107 12.81 -24.78 8.97
CA SER A 107 12.38 -25.32 10.28
C SER A 107 10.87 -25.19 10.56
N LYS A 108 10.19 -24.23 9.94
CA LYS A 108 8.74 -23.97 10.07
C LYS A 108 7.91 -24.60 8.95
N LEU A 109 8.55 -25.16 7.92
CA LEU A 109 7.86 -25.73 6.75
C LEU A 109 7.56 -27.24 6.89
N HIS A 110 7.82 -27.86 8.05
CA HIS A 110 7.61 -29.29 8.25
C HIS A 110 6.18 -29.78 7.96
N GLY A 111 5.17 -28.88 8.06
CA GLY A 111 3.78 -29.18 7.75
C GLY A 111 3.49 -29.42 6.26
N TYR A 112 4.42 -29.04 5.36
CA TYR A 112 4.30 -29.19 3.91
C TYR A 112 5.03 -30.43 3.36
N GLY A 113 5.56 -31.28 4.25
CA GLY A 113 6.33 -32.47 3.91
C GLY A 113 7.83 -32.33 4.22
N PRO A 114 8.59 -33.43 4.08
CA PRO A 114 10.02 -33.41 4.32
C PRO A 114 10.75 -32.58 3.25
N LEU A 115 11.69 -31.75 3.69
CA LEU A 115 12.58 -30.97 2.83
C LEU A 115 13.97 -31.60 2.86
N ASP A 116 14.58 -31.76 1.68
CA ASP A 116 15.97 -32.22 1.59
C ASP A 116 16.92 -31.29 2.36
N PRO A 117 17.90 -31.81 3.14
CA PRO A 117 18.77 -30.97 3.96
C PRO A 117 19.57 -29.92 3.17
N ALA A 118 20.02 -30.24 1.95
CA ALA A 118 20.75 -29.27 1.12
C ALA A 118 19.80 -28.18 0.60
N ALA A 119 18.57 -28.55 0.22
CA ALA A 119 17.54 -27.59 -0.16
C ALA A 119 17.12 -26.68 1.02
N ALA A 120 17.03 -27.23 2.24
CA ALA A 120 16.75 -26.46 3.44
C ALA A 120 17.83 -25.41 3.73
N GLN A 121 19.10 -25.79 3.60
CA GLN A 121 20.24 -24.89 3.79
C GLN A 121 20.26 -23.76 2.76
N ASP A 122 20.04 -24.07 1.47
CA ASP A 122 20.01 -23.07 0.41
C ASP A 122 18.82 -22.09 0.56
N LEU A 123 17.64 -22.62 0.91
CA LEU A 123 16.45 -21.81 1.22
C LEU A 123 16.73 -20.82 2.34
N ASP A 124 17.25 -21.29 3.48
CA ASP A 124 17.50 -20.42 4.63
C ASP A 124 18.61 -19.39 4.36
N ALA A 125 19.62 -19.73 3.56
CA ALA A 125 20.62 -18.78 3.10
C ALA A 125 19.99 -17.69 2.19
N THR A 126 19.07 -18.09 1.31
CA THR A 126 18.33 -17.17 0.44
C THR A 126 17.41 -16.23 1.23
N LEU A 127 16.60 -16.77 2.15
CA LEU A 127 15.73 -16.00 3.03
C LEU A 127 16.52 -15.01 3.89
N THR A 128 17.70 -15.40 4.37
CA THR A 128 18.60 -14.51 5.12
C THR A 128 19.03 -13.30 4.29
N ARG A 129 19.37 -13.49 3.01
CA ARG A 129 19.72 -12.38 2.11
C ARG A 129 18.51 -11.47 1.86
N LEU A 130 17.32 -12.03 1.69
CA LEU A 130 16.09 -11.25 1.51
C LEU A 130 15.75 -10.43 2.76
N VAL A 131 15.85 -11.03 3.95
CA VAL A 131 15.68 -10.34 5.23
C VAL A 131 16.61 -9.13 5.35
N ALA A 132 17.90 -9.32 5.04
CA ALA A 132 18.88 -8.23 5.09
C ALA A 132 18.54 -7.07 4.14
N LEU A 133 17.97 -7.35 2.96
CA LEU A 133 17.49 -6.32 2.04
C LEU A 133 16.22 -5.63 2.55
N THR A 134 15.24 -6.38 3.07
CA THR A 134 14.00 -5.81 3.61
C THR A 134 14.24 -4.90 4.82
N ASN A 135 15.24 -5.21 5.65
CA ASN A 135 15.61 -4.37 6.79
C ASN A 135 16.16 -2.99 6.37
N GLN A 136 16.69 -2.86 5.14
CA GLN A 136 17.16 -1.58 4.60
C GLN A 136 16.02 -0.67 4.12
N LEU A 137 14.78 -1.20 4.00
CA LEU A 137 13.62 -0.39 3.64
C LEU A 137 13.19 0.59 4.74
N ALA A 138 13.52 0.30 5.99
CA ALA A 138 13.24 1.18 7.11
C ALA A 138 14.42 2.15 7.30
N PRO A 139 14.29 3.45 6.96
CA PRO A 139 15.37 4.40 7.22
C PRO A 139 15.56 4.52 8.74
N GLY A 140 16.82 4.39 9.17
CA GLY A 140 17.33 4.35 10.55
C GLY A 140 16.30 4.50 11.68
N ALA A 141 16.12 3.43 12.44
CA ALA A 141 15.64 3.53 13.83
C ALA A 141 16.67 4.25 14.69
#